data_AF-M5DQK7-F1
#
_entry.id   AF-M5DQK7-F1
#
_cell.length_a   1.000
_cell.length_b   1.000
_cell.length_c   1.000
_cell.angle_alpha   90.00
_cell.angle_beta   90.00
_cell.angle_gamma   90.00
#
_symmetry.space_group_name_H-M   'P 1'
#
loop_
_entity.id
_entity.type
_entity.pdbx_description
1 polymer ?
#
loop_
_entity_poly.entity_id
_entity_poly.type
_entity_poly.pdbx_seq_one_letter_code
_entity_poly.pdbx_strand_id
1 'polypeptide(L)'
;MEMPTFDEMVRLAKTDPETLENIRRVLIEDLIADAPESYQRRLRGLQFQIDMERRKAGNPMGACVAISKMMHDSLFKLRETMNGFTGKSEFVEPEPSYNTSAEVLRFPLLANR
;
A
#
# COMPACT_ATOMS: atom_id res chain seq x y z
N MET A 1 -9.65 21.85 -5.00
CA MET A 1 -9.76 21.72 -6.48
C MET A 1 -10.58 20.47 -6.83
N GLU A 2 -11.38 20.46 -7.92
CA GLU A 2 -12.10 19.22 -8.29
C GLU A 2 -11.17 18.18 -8.92
N MET A 3 -11.41 16.90 -8.61
CA MET A 3 -10.62 15.79 -9.13
C MET A 3 -10.95 15.55 -10.61
N PRO A 4 -9.96 15.53 -11.52
CA PRO A 4 -10.19 15.25 -12.93
C PRO A 4 -10.69 13.82 -13.15
N THR A 5 -11.38 13.59 -14.27
CA THR A 5 -11.83 12.25 -14.66
C THR A 5 -10.64 11.35 -15.00
N PHE A 6 -10.85 10.03 -15.00
CA PHE A 6 -9.81 9.08 -15.37
C PHE A 6 -9.25 9.34 -16.78
N ASP A 7 -10.12 9.60 -17.75
CA ASP A 7 -9.70 9.86 -19.14
C ASP A 7 -8.86 11.13 -19.25
N GLU A 8 -9.20 12.18 -18.49
CA GLU A 8 -8.40 13.41 -18.42
C GLU A 8 -7.04 13.16 -17.76
N MET A 9 -6.97 12.37 -16.69
CA MET A 9 -5.71 12.00 -16.07
C MET A 9 -4.83 11.20 -17.03
N VAL A 10 -5.40 10.27 -17.81
CA VAL A 10 -4.66 9.52 -18.84
C VAL A 10 -4.17 10.44 -19.95
N ARG A 11 -4.99 11.42 -20.37
CA ARG A 11 -4.59 12.43 -21.36
C ARG A 11 -3.42 13.26 -20.83
N LEU A 12 -3.52 13.78 -19.62
CA LEU A 12 -2.47 14.59 -18.99
C LEU A 12 -1.18 13.77 -18.82
N ALA A 13 -1.26 12.54 -18.34
CA ALA A 13 -0.08 11.67 -18.19
C ALA A 13 0.71 11.47 -19.51
N LYS A 14 0.05 11.56 -20.67
CA LYS A 14 0.68 11.44 -21.99
C LYS A 14 1.14 12.77 -22.59
N THR A 15 0.42 13.85 -22.31
CA THR A 15 0.57 15.13 -23.01
C THR A 15 1.25 16.20 -22.16
N ASP A 16 0.97 16.22 -20.86
CA ASP A 16 1.52 17.16 -19.89
C ASP A 16 1.57 16.51 -18.49
N PRO A 17 2.64 15.72 -18.23
CA PRO A 17 2.82 15.05 -16.94
C PRO A 17 3.01 16.02 -15.77
N GLU A 18 3.54 17.22 -16.02
CA GLU A 18 3.78 18.21 -14.98
C GLU A 18 2.47 18.78 -14.43
N THR A 19 1.50 19.05 -15.30
CA THR A 19 0.16 19.47 -14.88
C THR A 19 -0.51 18.40 -14.01
N LEU A 20 -0.39 17.12 -14.38
CA LEU A 20 -0.92 16.02 -13.56
C LEU A 20 -0.26 15.97 -12.17
N GLU A 21 1.07 16.18 -12.11
CA GLU A 21 1.79 16.25 -10.85
C GLU A 21 1.39 17.45 -9.98
N ASN A 22 1.09 18.59 -10.60
CA ASN A 22 0.61 19.77 -9.90
C ASN A 22 -0.78 19.52 -9.31
N ILE A 23 -1.70 18.92 -10.07
CA ILE A 23 -3.02 18.51 -9.57
C ILE A 23 -2.86 17.60 -8.35
N ARG A 24 -1.98 16.58 -8.44
CA ARG A 24 -1.70 15.69 -7.31
C ARG A 24 -1.25 16.44 -6.07
N ARG A 25 -0.31 17.39 -6.21
CA ARG A 25 0.20 18.19 -5.06
C ARG A 25 -0.88 19.05 -4.43
N VAL A 26 -1.72 19.70 -5.24
CA VAL A 26 -2.83 20.53 -4.76
C VAL A 26 -3.83 19.68 -3.99
N LEU A 27 -4.27 18.54 -4.54
CA LEU A 27 -5.23 17.66 -3.86
C LEU A 27 -4.69 17.12 -2.52
N ILE A 28 -3.38 16.84 -2.44
CA ILE A 28 -2.74 16.41 -1.20
C ILE A 28 -2.68 17.55 -0.18
N GLU A 29 -2.30 18.76 -0.59
CA GLU A 29 -2.24 19.89 0.34
C GLU A 29 -3.64 20.28 0.82
N ASP A 30 -4.65 20.28 -0.05
CA ASP A 30 -6.05 20.49 0.31
C ASP A 30 -6.47 19.47 1.40
N LEU A 31 -6.17 18.18 1.20
CA LEU A 31 -6.47 17.12 2.17
C LEU A 31 -5.74 17.30 3.51
N ILE A 32 -4.49 17.76 3.48
CA ILE A 32 -3.72 18.03 4.71
C ILE A 32 -4.27 19.26 5.43
N ALA A 33 -4.62 20.32 4.70
CA ALA A 33 -5.15 21.55 5.27
C ALA A 33 -6.52 21.34 5.93
N ASP A 34 -7.36 20.48 5.35
CA ASP A 34 -8.69 20.12 5.88
C ASP A 34 -8.62 19.23 7.14
N ALA A 35 -7.48 18.59 7.40
CA ALA A 35 -7.30 17.76 8.59
C ALA A 35 -7.15 18.61 9.87
N PRO A 36 -7.54 18.09 11.05
CA PRO A 36 -7.34 18.79 12.32
C PRO A 36 -5.87 19.20 12.52
N GLU A 37 -5.63 20.41 13.05
CA GLU A 37 -4.28 20.99 13.19
C GLU A 37 -3.27 20.05 13.87
N SER A 38 -3.73 19.28 14.87
CA SER A 38 -2.93 18.29 15.59
C SER A 38 -2.34 17.19 14.68
N TYR A 39 -3.01 16.86 13.57
CA TYR A 39 -2.56 15.84 12.63
C TYR A 39 -1.78 16.40 11.44
N GLN A 40 -1.93 17.67 11.10
CA GLN A 40 -1.32 18.26 9.90
C GLN A 40 0.20 18.08 9.85
N ARG A 41 0.90 18.30 10.97
CA ARG A 41 2.36 18.10 11.05
C ARG A 41 2.73 16.65 10.74
N ARG A 42 1.99 15.68 11.28
CA ARG A 42 2.24 14.25 11.06
C ARG A 42 1.97 13.87 9.60
N LEU A 43 0.89 14.39 9.02
CA LEU A 43 0.51 14.15 7.62
C LEU A 43 1.54 14.71 6.65
N ARG A 44 2.05 15.93 6.86
CA ARG A 44 3.14 16.49 6.03
C ARG A 44 4.41 15.63 6.10
N GLY A 45 4.74 15.12 7.30
CA GLY A 45 5.84 14.17 7.46
C GLY A 45 5.63 12.86 6.70
N LEU A 46 4.41 12.32 6.70
CA LEU A 46 4.06 11.12 5.92
C LEU A 46 4.12 11.40 4.41
N GLN A 47 3.61 12.54 3.96
CA GLN A 47 3.68 12.96 2.57
C GLN A 47 5.13 13.05 2.08
N PHE A 48 6.03 13.61 2.89
CA PHE A 48 7.46 13.62 2.57
C PHE A 48 8.03 12.20 2.38
N GLN A 49 7.67 11.25 3.26
CA GLN A 49 8.10 9.85 3.12
C GLN A 49 7.59 9.23 1.81
N ILE A 50 6.32 9.44 1.48
CA ILE A 50 5.71 8.97 0.23
C ILE A 50 6.42 9.57 -0.99
N ASP A 51 6.70 10.87 -0.98
CA ASP A 51 7.41 11.53 -2.08
C ASP A 51 8.84 11.01 -2.25
N MET A 52 9.54 10.70 -1.15
CA MET A 52 10.88 10.10 -1.22
C MET A 52 10.84 8.68 -1.77
N GLU A 53 9.89 7.85 -1.34
CA GLU A 53 9.74 6.49 -1.84
C GLU A 53 9.42 6.48 -3.34
N ARG A 54 8.56 7.42 -3.77
CA ARG A 54 8.23 7.63 -5.19
C ARG A 54 9.44 8.05 -6.02
N ARG A 55 10.31 8.94 -5.50
CA ARG A 55 11.55 9.37 -6.18
C ARG A 55 12.60 8.26 -6.23
N LYS A 56 12.66 7.42 -5.21
CA LYS A 56 13.57 6.28 -5.13
C LYS A 56 13.17 5.17 -6.11
N ALA A 57 11.88 5.02 -6.39
CA ALA A 57 11.40 4.03 -7.34
C ALA A 57 11.86 4.35 -8.78
N GLY A 58 12.39 3.35 -9.48
CA GLY A 58 12.90 3.52 -10.86
C GLY A 58 11.82 3.67 -11.92
N ASN A 59 10.55 3.44 -11.60
CA ASN A 59 9.41 3.61 -12.51
C ASN A 59 8.08 3.78 -11.75
N PRO A 60 7.00 4.26 -12.40
CA PRO A 60 5.71 4.51 -11.74
C PRO A 60 5.06 3.29 -11.09
N MET A 61 5.20 2.10 -11.69
CA MET A 61 4.65 0.87 -11.12
C MET A 61 5.40 0.46 -9.86
N GLY A 62 6.73 0.58 -9.86
CA GLY A 62 7.56 0.36 -8.67
C GLY A 62 7.18 1.30 -7.53
N ALA A 63 6.90 2.57 -7.83
CA ALA A 63 6.41 3.52 -6.83
C ALA A 63 5.04 3.09 -6.27
N CYS A 64 4.11 2.66 -7.13
CA CYS A 64 2.80 2.16 -6.72
C CYS A 64 2.90 0.97 -5.76
N VAL A 65 3.74 -0.02 -6.08
CA VAL A 65 3.97 -1.19 -5.23
C VAL A 65 4.60 -0.78 -3.90
N ALA A 66 5.60 0.10 -3.92
CA ALA A 66 6.28 0.55 -2.71
C ALA A 66 5.35 1.32 -1.76
N ILE A 67 4.55 2.24 -2.28
CA ILE A 67 3.55 2.99 -1.51
C ILE A 67 2.46 2.05 -0.99
N SER A 68 2.00 1.09 -1.81
CA SER A 68 1.04 0.06 -1.38
C SER A 68 1.57 -0.75 -0.21
N LYS A 69 2.85 -1.14 -0.25
CA LYS A 69 3.51 -1.82 0.87
C LYS A 69 3.51 -0.95 2.14
N MET A 70 3.84 0.34 2.05
CA MET A 70 3.78 1.24 3.22
C MET A 70 2.39 1.30 3.86
N MET A 71 1.33 1.31 3.03
CA MET A 71 -0.06 1.28 3.50
C MET A 71 -0.38 -0.05 4.22
N HIS A 72 -0.01 -1.18 3.60
CA HIS A 72 -0.20 -2.51 4.21
C HIS A 72 0.58 -2.69 5.51
N ASP A 73 1.82 -2.23 5.58
CA ASP A 73 2.65 -2.27 6.79
C ASP A 73 1.99 -1.48 7.93
N SER A 74 1.37 -0.33 7.60
CA SER A 74 0.64 0.49 8.58
C SER A 74 -0.62 -0.20 9.09
N LEU A 75 -1.37 -0.85 8.19
CA LEU A 75 -2.55 -1.65 8.54
C LEU A 75 -2.16 -2.86 9.40
N PHE A 76 -1.07 -3.54 9.07
CA PHE A 76 -0.57 -4.68 9.83
C PHE A 76 -0.19 -4.27 11.25
N LYS A 77 0.55 -3.17 11.42
CA LYS A 77 0.86 -2.61 12.74
C LYS A 77 -0.39 -2.25 13.53
N LEU A 78 -1.39 -1.68 12.88
CA LEU A 78 -2.68 -1.38 13.53
C LEU A 78 -3.35 -2.69 14.00
N ARG A 79 -3.37 -3.72 13.16
CA ARG A 79 -3.92 -5.03 13.53
C ARG A 79 -3.18 -5.65 14.71
N GLU A 80 -1.85 -5.64 14.70
CA GLU A 80 -1.02 -6.18 15.78
C GLU A 80 -1.27 -5.46 17.09
N THR A 81 -1.29 -4.12 17.07
CA THR A 81 -1.56 -3.32 18.26
C THR A 81 -2.95 -3.62 18.81
N MET A 82 -3.99 -3.60 17.98
CA MET A 82 -5.36 -3.94 18.40
C MET A 82 -5.47 -5.36 18.96
N ASN A 83 -4.89 -6.36 18.30
CA ASN A 83 -4.95 -7.74 18.76
C ASN A 83 -4.17 -7.95 20.06
N GLY A 84 -3.03 -7.28 20.21
CA GLY A 84 -2.24 -7.26 21.45
C GLY A 84 -3.03 -6.69 22.64
N PHE A 85 -3.88 -5.69 22.42
CA PHE A 85 -4.80 -5.19 23.45
C PHE A 85 -5.91 -6.20 23.81
N THR A 86 -6.31 -7.07 22.87
CA THR A 86 -7.38 -8.06 23.10
C THR A 86 -6.92 -9.37 23.74
N GLY A 87 -5.62 -9.51 24.09
CA GLY A 87 -5.07 -10.73 24.70
C GLY A 87 -5.05 -11.96 23.78
N LYS A 88 -5.46 -11.83 22.51
CA LYS A 88 -5.32 -12.87 21.49
C LYS A 88 -3.92 -12.80 20.88
N SER A 89 -2.92 -13.17 21.68
CA SER A 89 -1.63 -13.61 21.16
C SER A 89 -1.76 -15.06 20.71
N GLU A 90 -2.29 -15.29 19.51
CA GLU A 90 -2.16 -16.56 18.82
C GLU A 90 -1.57 -16.30 17.43
N PHE A 91 -0.31 -15.84 17.40
CA PHE A 91 0.60 -16.38 16.42
C PHE A 91 1.16 -17.65 17.04
N VAL A 92 0.46 -18.76 16.82
CA VAL A 92 1.13 -20.06 16.82
C VAL A 92 1.95 -20.05 15.55
N GLU A 93 3.22 -19.64 15.62
CA GLU A 93 4.18 -20.11 14.63
C GLU A 93 4.01 -21.64 14.61
N PRO A 94 3.74 -22.28 13.46
CA PRO A 94 3.82 -23.72 13.43
C PRO A 94 5.29 -24.04 13.74
N GLU A 95 5.54 -24.47 14.98
CA GLU A 95 6.72 -25.24 15.33
C GLU A 95 6.98 -26.18 14.16
N PRO A 96 8.17 -26.15 13.53
CA PRO A 96 8.45 -27.01 12.39
C PRO A 96 8.32 -28.45 12.87
N SER A 97 7.14 -29.03 12.66
CA SER A 97 6.94 -30.46 12.77
C SER A 97 7.76 -31.07 11.65
N TYR A 98 8.98 -31.46 11.98
CA TYR A 98 9.80 -32.35 11.17
C TYR A 98 9.15 -33.74 11.21
N ASN A 99 7.94 -33.88 10.69
CA ASN A 99 7.48 -35.20 10.28
C ASN A 99 8.38 -35.62 9.12
N THR A 100 9.29 -36.55 9.39
CA THR A 100 10.29 -37.12 8.47
C THR A 100 9.67 -37.90 7.30
N SER A 101 8.39 -37.69 7.01
CA SER A 101 7.72 -38.23 5.84
C SER A 101 6.59 -37.28 5.44
N ALA A 102 6.83 -36.49 4.40
CA ALA A 102 5.77 -35.81 3.68
C ALA A 102 4.97 -36.84 2.87
N GLU A 103 3.65 -36.88 3.07
CA GLU A 103 2.77 -37.72 2.26
C GLU A 103 2.58 -37.06 0.88
N VAL A 104 3.09 -37.71 -0.17
CA VAL A 104 2.94 -37.23 -1.56
C VAL A 104 1.49 -37.46 -1.99
N LEU A 105 0.71 -36.38 -2.05
CA LEU A 105 -0.62 -36.40 -2.63
C LEU A 105 -0.50 -36.59 -4.15
N ARG A 106 -1.01 -37.71 -4.67
CA ARG A 106 -1.06 -37.95 -6.12
C ARG A 106 -2.16 -37.09 -6.74
N PHE A 107 -1.81 -36.37 -7.79
CA PHE A 107 -2.79 -35.66 -8.61
C PHE A 107 -3.70 -36.67 -9.31
N PRO A 108 -5.03 -36.55 -9.19
CA PRO A 108 -5.94 -37.38 -9.97
C PRO A 108 -5.84 -36.97 -11.43
N LEU A 109 -5.26 -37.85 -12.25
CA LEU A 109 -5.36 -37.75 -13.70
C LEU A 109 -6.83 -38.00 -14.06
N LEU A 110 -7.58 -36.92 -14.29
CA LEU A 110 -8.85 -37.03 -14.99
C LEU A 110 -8.53 -37.56 -16.39
N ALA A 111 -8.83 -38.84 -16.61
CA ALA A 111 -8.79 -39.42 -17.93
C ALA A 111 -9.87 -38.73 -18.78
N ASN A 112 -9.47 -37.81 -19.64
CA ASN A 112 -10.35 -37.30 -20.69
C ASN A 112 -10.75 -38.48 -21.59
N ARG A 113 -12.05 -38.78 -21.62
CA ARG A 113 -12.72 -39.54 -22.68
C ARG A 113 -13.69 -38.61 -23.40
#